data_AF-T1BXX2-F1
#
_entry.id   AF-T1BXX2-F1
#
_cell.length_a   1.000
_cell.length_b   1.000
_cell.length_c   1.000
_cell.angle_alpha   90.00
_cell.angle_beta   90.00
_cell.angle_gamma   90.00
#
_symmetry.space_group_name_H-M   'P 1'
#
loop_
_entity.id
_entity.type
_entity.pdbx_description
1 polymer ?
#
loop_
_entity_poly.entity_id
_entity_poly.type
_entity_poly.pdbx_seq_one_letter_code
_entity_poly.pdbx_strand_id
1 'polypeptide(L)'
;FDPNVVKLVCDRSGHALYFSRAPVPWARDALAHDRSSLPQDAPLLRHIGLYAYRAGFLRRFAQLEPTPLERAEALEQLRALEHGYRIRVALSADEFPPGIDTEQDLVRAEAYLRALASDA
;
A
#
# COMPACT_ATOMS: atom_id res chain seq x y z
N PHE A 1 2.65 -4.24 -13.80
CA PHE A 1 1.75 -4.12 -12.64
C PHE A 1 2.02 -5.26 -11.68
N ASP A 2 2.28 -4.96 -10.41
CA ASP A 2 2.55 -5.97 -9.37
C ASP A 2 1.39 -6.00 -8.35
N PRO A 3 0.69 -7.15 -8.16
CA PRO A 3 -0.37 -7.30 -7.18
C PRO A 3 0.12 -7.45 -5.73
N ASN A 4 1.41 -7.71 -5.50
CA ASN A 4 2.01 -7.74 -4.17
C ASN A 4 2.22 -6.33 -3.62
N VAL A 5 2.41 -5.36 -4.53
CA VAL A 5 2.42 -3.93 -4.19
C VAL A 5 1.00 -3.44 -4.03
N VAL A 6 0.57 -3.13 -2.81
CA VAL A 6 -0.76 -2.56 -2.55
C VAL A 6 -0.75 -1.07 -2.90
N LYS A 7 -1.73 -0.63 -3.68
CA LYS A 7 -1.95 0.77 -4.06
C LYS A 7 -3.05 1.37 -3.19
N LEU A 8 -3.05 2.69 -3.04
CA LEU A 8 -4.13 3.41 -2.39
C LEU A 8 -4.42 4.75 -3.06
N VAL A 9 -5.62 5.25 -2.84
CA VAL A 9 -6.02 6.61 -3.19
C VAL A 9 -6.54 7.32 -1.95
N CYS A 10 -6.29 8.62 -1.85
CA CYS A 10 -6.72 9.44 -0.73
C CYS A 10 -7.67 10.54 -1.17
N ASP A 11 -8.52 10.99 -0.24
CA ASP A 11 -9.24 12.25 -0.39
C ASP A 11 -8.30 13.45 -0.19
N ARG A 12 -8.82 14.65 -0.45
CA ARG A 12 -8.06 15.90 -0.31
C ARG A 12 -7.65 16.23 1.13
N SER A 13 -8.24 15.56 2.11
CA SER A 13 -7.90 15.71 3.54
C SER A 13 -6.91 14.65 4.03
N GLY A 14 -6.44 13.78 3.14
CA GLY A 14 -5.47 12.72 3.44
C GLY A 14 -6.08 11.49 4.10
N HIS A 15 -7.39 11.25 3.98
CA HIS A 15 -7.97 9.96 4.37
C HIS A 15 -7.98 9.01 3.18
N ALA A 16 -7.68 7.73 3.43
CA ALA A 16 -7.79 6.72 2.41
C ALA A 16 -9.24 6.58 1.93
N LEU A 17 -9.42 6.62 0.62
CA LEU A 17 -10.69 6.31 -0.04
C LEU A 17 -10.78 4.81 -0.32
N TYR A 18 -9.68 4.19 -0.76
CA TYR A 18 -9.63 2.77 -1.09
C TYR A 18 -8.18 2.25 -1.14
N PHE A 19 -8.02 0.95 -0.89
CA PHE A 19 -6.78 0.19 -1.09
C PHE A 19 -7.03 -0.93 -2.08
N SER A 20 -6.08 -1.22 -2.97
CA SER A 20 -6.27 -2.25 -3.99
C SER A 20 -4.96 -2.88 -4.45
N ARG A 21 -5.01 -4.15 -4.81
CA ARG A 21 -3.98 -4.82 -5.61
C ARG A 21 -4.09 -4.47 -7.09
N ALA A 22 -5.24 -3.96 -7.55
CA ALA A 22 -5.39 -3.40 -8.88
C ALA A 22 -4.71 -2.01 -9.00
N PRO A 23 -4.38 -1.55 -10.22
CA PRO A 23 -3.83 -0.22 -10.42
C PRO A 23 -4.87 0.86 -10.08
N VAL A 24 -4.58 1.68 -9.06
CA VAL A 24 -5.40 2.82 -8.67
C VAL A 24 -4.53 4.06 -8.38
N PRO A 25 -4.93 5.26 -8.84
CA PRO A 25 -6.01 5.49 -9.80
C PRO A 25 -5.66 4.95 -11.20
N TRP A 26 -6.68 4.58 -11.98
CA TRP A 26 -6.48 4.22 -13.37
C TRP A 26 -6.24 5.47 -14.22
N ALA A 27 -5.00 5.67 -14.67
CA ALA A 27 -4.62 6.78 -15.55
C ALA A 27 -5.08 6.53 -16.99
N ARG A 28 -6.36 6.81 -17.26
CA ARG A 28 -7.08 6.46 -18.50
C ARG A 28 -6.27 6.72 -19.77
N ASP A 29 -5.80 7.95 -19.97
CA ASP A 29 -5.20 8.35 -21.23
C ASP A 29 -3.78 7.79 -21.37
N ALA A 30 -2.96 7.89 -20.33
CA ALA A 30 -1.60 7.33 -20.35
C ALA A 30 -1.59 5.80 -20.56
N LEU A 31 -2.42 5.08 -19.81
CA LEU A 31 -2.51 3.61 -19.88
C LEU A 31 -3.27 3.09 -21.11
N ALA A 32 -3.93 3.96 -21.86
CA ALA A 32 -4.47 3.62 -23.18
C ALA A 32 -3.37 3.59 -24.25
N HIS A 33 -2.35 4.45 -24.12
CA HIS A 33 -1.24 4.53 -25.06
C HIS A 33 -0.12 3.53 -24.73
N ASP A 34 0.27 3.46 -23.45
CA ASP A 34 1.33 2.56 -23.00
C ASP A 34 1.00 1.98 -21.61
N ARG A 35 1.01 0.65 -21.51
CA ARG A 35 0.78 -0.10 -20.27
C ARG A 35 2.08 -0.62 -19.64
N SER A 36 3.21 -0.40 -20.30
CA SER A 36 4.53 -0.84 -19.86
C SER A 36 5.21 0.15 -18.91
N SER A 37 4.82 1.43 -18.96
CA SER A 37 5.36 2.49 -18.11
C SER A 37 4.32 3.05 -17.13
N LEU A 38 4.80 3.60 -16.01
CA LEU A 38 3.95 4.31 -15.06
C LEU A 38 3.77 5.78 -15.51
N PRO A 39 2.54 6.31 -15.49
CA PRO A 39 2.29 7.71 -15.80
C PRO A 39 2.94 8.64 -14.77
N GLN A 40 3.67 9.65 -15.25
CA GLN A 40 4.35 10.63 -14.38
C GLN A 40 3.39 11.55 -13.64
N ASP A 41 2.26 11.91 -14.26
CA ASP A 41 1.32 12.91 -13.70
C ASP A 41 0.20 12.29 -12.84
N ALA A 42 0.19 10.98 -12.67
CA ALA A 42 -0.82 10.30 -11.86
C ALA A 42 -0.40 10.25 -10.38
N PRO A 43 -1.29 10.52 -9.41
CA PRO A 43 -0.98 10.45 -7.99
C PRO A 43 -0.94 8.99 -7.51
N LEU A 44 0.05 8.24 -7.99
CA LEU A 44 0.25 6.83 -7.69
C LEU A 44 0.88 6.69 -6.30
N LEU A 45 0.16 6.06 -5.38
CA LEU A 45 0.65 5.81 -4.02
C LEU A 45 0.81 4.32 -3.78
N ARG A 46 1.94 3.94 -3.20
CA ARG A 46 2.18 2.62 -2.62
C ARG A 46 1.85 2.64 -1.14
N HIS A 47 1.07 1.67 -0.69
CA HIS A 47 0.83 1.44 0.73
C HIS A 47 2.05 0.80 1.38
N ILE A 48 2.48 1.34 2.52
CA ILE A 48 3.49 0.76 3.39
C ILE A 48 2.74 0.24 4.62
N GLY A 49 2.95 -1.02 4.99
CA GLY A 49 2.25 -1.72 6.09
C GLY A 49 2.63 -1.25 7.50
N LEU A 50 2.81 0.06 7.70
CA LEU A 50 3.07 0.67 9.00
C LEU A 50 1.80 1.40 9.46
N TYR A 51 1.32 1.03 10.64
CA TYR A 51 0.08 1.56 11.18
C TYR A 51 0.25 2.07 12.61
N ALA A 52 -0.51 3.12 12.93
CA ALA A 52 -0.68 3.61 14.29
C ALA A 52 -2.16 3.51 14.67
N TYR A 53 -2.45 2.76 15.74
CA TYR A 53 -3.82 2.54 16.21
C TYR A 53 -4.00 3.09 17.62
N ARG A 54 -5.20 3.59 17.91
CA ARG A 54 -5.63 3.75 19.31
C ARG A 54 -5.90 2.37 19.88
N ALA A 55 -5.38 2.06 21.07
CA ALA A 55 -5.54 0.73 21.69
C ALA A 55 -7.01 0.28 21.79
N GLY A 56 -7.93 1.20 22.13
CA GLY A 56 -9.37 0.91 22.17
C GLY A 56 -9.97 0.58 20.79
N PHE A 57 -9.48 1.23 19.73
CA PHE A 57 -9.90 0.91 18.37
C PHE A 57 -9.37 -0.45 17.95
N LEU A 58 -8.11 -0.79 18.23
CA LEU A 58 -7.54 -2.09 17.85
C LEU A 58 -8.34 -3.27 18.44
N ARG A 59 -8.77 -3.16 19.70
CA ARG A 59 -9.66 -4.15 20.33
C ARG A 59 -11.00 -4.28 19.63
N ARG A 60 -11.60 -3.15 19.22
CA ARG A 60 -12.85 -3.15 18.46
C ARG A 60 -12.66 -3.73 17.07
N PHE A 61 -11.59 -3.33 16.39
CA PHE A 61 -11.26 -3.75 15.04
C PHE A 61 -11.14 -5.28 14.93
N ALA A 62 -10.49 -5.90 15.91
CA ALA A 62 -10.39 -7.35 16.02
C ALA A 62 -11.74 -8.08 16.17
N GLN A 63 -12.80 -7.38 16.58
CA GLN A 63 -14.16 -7.93 16.72
C GLN A 63 -15.06 -7.63 15.52
N LEU A 64 -14.60 -6.82 14.56
CA LEU A 64 -15.38 -6.54 13.36
C LEU A 64 -15.40 -7.78 12.47
N GLU A 65 -16.58 -8.10 11.96
CA GLU A 65 -16.76 -9.17 10.97
C GLU A 65 -15.96 -8.86 9.69
N PRO A 66 -15.29 -9.87 9.11
CA PRO A 66 -14.61 -9.69 7.85
C PRO A 66 -15.57 -9.26 6.74
N THR A 67 -15.08 -8.47 5.81
CA THR A 67 -15.92 -7.77 4.83
C THR A 67 -15.66 -8.24 3.39
N PRO A 68 -16.60 -8.06 2.45
CA PRO A 68 -16.44 -8.53 1.08
C PRO A 68 -15.17 -8.02 0.37
N LEU A 69 -14.83 -6.72 0.49
CA LEU A 69 -13.65 -6.17 -0.19
C LEU A 69 -12.36 -6.65 0.49
N GLU A 70 -12.33 -6.73 1.81
CA GLU A 70 -11.22 -7.37 2.54
C GLU A 70 -10.94 -8.78 2.02
N ARG A 71 -11.98 -9.62 1.88
CA ARG A 71 -11.81 -10.99 1.41
C ARG A 71 -11.38 -11.06 -0.06
N ALA A 72 -11.93 -10.20 -0.90
CA ALA A 72 -11.62 -10.18 -2.33
C ALA A 72 -10.19 -9.71 -2.61
N GLU A 73 -9.74 -8.67 -1.92
CA GLU A 73 -8.40 -8.09 -2.08
C GLU A 73 -7.36 -8.74 -1.16
N ALA A 74 -7.78 -9.53 -0.17
CA ALA A 74 -6.94 -9.99 0.93
C ALA A 74 -6.19 -8.82 1.61
N LEU A 75 -6.94 -7.79 2.02
CA LEU A 75 -6.44 -6.56 2.65
C LEU A 75 -7.27 -6.19 3.89
N GLU A 76 -6.73 -6.45 5.09
CA GLU A 76 -7.43 -6.30 6.38
C GLU A 76 -7.93 -4.87 6.62
N GLN A 77 -7.18 -3.85 6.21
CA GLN A 77 -7.55 -2.45 6.40
C GLN A 77 -8.83 -2.04 5.66
N LEU A 78 -9.26 -2.81 4.64
CA LEU A 78 -10.56 -2.59 3.98
C LEU A 78 -11.73 -2.87 4.93
N ARG A 79 -11.56 -3.77 5.91
CA ARG A 79 -12.55 -4.01 6.96
C ARG A 79 -12.87 -2.73 7.72
N ALA A 80 -11.85 -1.94 8.06
CA ALA A 80 -12.08 -0.68 8.76
C ALA A 80 -12.89 0.29 7.89
N LEU A 81 -12.56 0.41 6.60
CA LEU A 81 -13.27 1.29 5.67
C LEU A 81 -14.72 0.85 5.44
N GLU A 82 -14.98 -0.44 5.21
CA GLU A 82 -16.32 -0.97 4.96
C GLU A 82 -17.25 -0.85 6.18
N HIS A 83 -16.69 -0.91 7.41
CA HIS A 83 -17.44 -0.62 8.65
C HIS A 83 -17.56 0.90 8.96
N GLY A 84 -17.16 1.77 8.03
CA GLY A 84 -17.36 3.22 8.12
C GLY A 84 -16.29 3.98 8.92
N TYR A 85 -15.20 3.32 9.31
CA TYR A 85 -14.07 4.00 9.94
C TYR A 85 -13.20 4.70 8.90
N ARG A 86 -12.48 5.74 9.36
CA ARG A 86 -11.55 6.50 8.52
C ARG A 86 -10.12 6.10 8.83
N ILE A 87 -9.31 6.01 7.79
CA ILE A 87 -7.87 5.77 7.90
C ILE A 87 -7.16 7.04 7.42
N ARG A 88 -6.41 7.69 8.30
CA ARG A 88 -5.54 8.81 7.91
C ARG A 88 -4.26 8.25 7.29
N VAL A 89 -3.84 8.83 6.18
CA VAL A 89 -2.60 8.47 5.47
C VAL A 89 -1.58 9.58 5.69
N ALA A 90 -0.35 9.18 6.00
CA ALA A 90 0.82 10.05 6.00
C ALA A 90 1.74 9.61 4.86
N LEU A 91 2.31 10.58 4.14
CA LEU A 91 3.32 10.31 3.12
C LEU A 91 4.69 10.25 3.80
N SER A 92 5.47 9.23 3.46
CA SER A 92 6.87 9.15 3.84
C SER A 92 7.66 10.19 3.06
N ALA A 93 8.55 10.92 3.74
CA ALA A 93 9.55 11.77 3.08
C ALA A 93 10.69 10.93 2.50
N ASP A 94 10.96 9.78 3.11
CA ASP A 94 12.04 8.88 2.73
C ASP A 94 11.54 7.75 1.83
N GLU A 95 12.41 7.28 0.95
CA GLU A 95 12.19 6.04 0.21
C GLU A 95 12.11 4.87 1.17
N PHE A 96 11.01 4.12 1.06
CA PHE A 96 10.86 2.89 1.83
C PHE A 96 11.41 1.72 1.01
N PRO A 97 12.33 0.91 1.55
CA PRO A 97 12.80 -0.26 0.84
C PRO A 97 11.62 -1.21 0.55
N PRO A 98 11.63 -1.91 -0.59
CA PRO A 98 10.61 -2.92 -0.88
C PRO A 98 10.63 -4.03 0.18
N GLY A 99 9.47 -4.63 0.43
CA GLY A 99 9.36 -5.82 1.27
C GLY A 99 10.16 -7.01 0.70
N ILE A 100 10.31 -8.04 1.52
CA ILE A 100 10.89 -9.32 1.12
C ILE A 100 9.76 -10.34 1.05
N ASP A 101 9.20 -10.51 -0.14
CA ASP A 101 8.05 -11.40 -0.37
C ASP A 101 8.44 -12.59 -1.28
N THR A 102 9.57 -12.51 -1.98
CA THR A 102 10.10 -13.54 -2.88
C THR A 102 11.58 -13.80 -2.63
N GLU A 103 12.08 -14.92 -3.15
CA GLU A 103 13.52 -15.25 -3.13
C GLU A 103 14.38 -14.15 -3.78
N GLN A 104 13.88 -13.53 -4.85
CA GLN A 104 14.58 -12.43 -5.52
C GLN A 104 14.67 -11.19 -4.64
N ASP A 105 13.65 -10.94 -3.81
CA ASP A 105 13.68 -9.84 -2.86
C ASP A 105 14.70 -10.08 -1.75
N LEU A 106 14.87 -11.33 -1.31
CA LEU A 106 15.88 -11.72 -0.34
C LEU A 106 17.29 -11.45 -0.89
N VAL A 107 17.59 -11.92 -2.10
CA VAL A 107 18.89 -11.68 -2.76
C VAL A 107 19.18 -10.18 -2.87
N ARG A 108 18.16 -9.38 -3.22
CA ARG A 108 18.29 -7.91 -3.29
C ARG A 108 18.57 -7.31 -1.92
N ALA A 109 17.87 -7.75 -0.88
CA ALA A 109 18.06 -7.26 0.48
C ALA A 109 19.45 -7.60 1.04
N GLU A 110 19.95 -8.82 0.78
CA GLU A 110 21.31 -9.20 1.17
C GLU A 110 22.38 -8.35 0.47
N ALA A 111 22.23 -8.09 -0.83
CA ALA A 111 23.14 -7.23 -1.58
C ALA A 111 23.16 -5.81 -1.01
N TYR A 112 21.98 -5.28 -0.65
CA TYR A 112 21.85 -3.97 -0.01
C TYR A 112 22.55 -3.93 1.35
N LEU A 113 22.35 -4.92 2.22
CA LEU A 113 23.02 -4.99 3.52
C LEU A 113 24.54 -5.12 3.40
N ARG A 114 25.04 -5.90 2.41
CA ARG A 114 26.48 -6.00 2.13
C ARG A 114 27.08 -4.65 1.72
N ALA A 115 26.38 -3.88 0.88
CA ALA A 115 26.82 -2.56 0.45
C ALA A 115 26.87 -1.55 1.62
N LEU A 116 25.86 -1.56 2.50
CA LEU A 116 25.88 -0.71 3.69
C LEU A 116 27.05 -1.02 4.63
N ALA A 117 27.44 -2.29 4.75
CA ALA A 117 28.55 -2.71 5.60
C ALA A 117 29.93 -2.37 5.01
N SER A 118 30.05 -2.20 3.69
CA SER A 118 31.29 -1.76 3.04
C SER A 118 31.49 -0.25 3.04
N ASP A 119 30.43 0.53 3.25
CA ASP A 119 30.45 1.99 3.31
C ASP A 119 30.64 2.53 4.75
N ALA A 120 30.73 1.66 5.75
CA ALA A 120 30.93 1.96 7.17
C ALA A 120 32.36 1.61 7.64
#